data_AF-A0A2M7C7D8-F1
#
_entry.id   AF-A0A2M7C7D8-F1
#
_cell.length_a   1.000
_cell.length_b   1.000
_cell.length_c   1.000
_cell.angle_alpha   90.00
_cell.angle_beta   90.00
_cell.angle_gamma   90.00
#
_symmetry.space_group_name_H-M   'P 1'
#
loop_
_entity.id
_entity.type
_entity.pdbx_description
1 polymer ?
#
loop_
_entity_poly.entity_id
_entity_poly.type
_entity_poly.pdbx_seq_one_letter_code
_entity_poly.pdbx_strand_id
1 'polypeptide(L)' 'SSIYIDRAGAETEMDARPSDSLCIAVKTGAKIYVSDQIYDKFEERELFEKKLKSDFYSMFLESINKNELKKA' A
#
# COMPACT_ATOMS: atom_id res chain seq x y z
N SER A 1 -4.33 -3.97 -12.73
CA SER A 1 -5.36 -3.73 -11.70
C SER A 1 -6.37 -2.80 -12.32
N SER A 2 -7.66 -3.07 -12.18
CA SER A 2 -8.66 -2.30 -12.93
C SER A 2 -9.13 -1.07 -12.18
N ILE A 3 -9.34 0.03 -12.90
CA ILE A 3 -10.11 1.19 -12.45
C ILE A 3 -11.49 1.09 -13.10
N TYR A 4 -12.54 1.26 -12.30
CA TYR A 4 -13.92 1.35 -12.76
C TYR A 4 -14.39 2.79 -12.68
N ILE A 5 -14.77 3.36 -13.82
CA ILE A 5 -15.25 4.75 -13.92
C ILE A 5 -16.73 4.71 -14.27
N ASP A 6 -17.58 5.21 -13.39
CA ASP A 6 -18.99 5.49 -13.69
C ASP A 6 -19.13 6.93 -14.20
N ARG A 7 -19.68 7.07 -15.41
CA ARG A 7 -20.14 8.35 -15.94
C ARG A 7 -21.58 8.19 -16.43
N ALA A 8 -22.50 8.87 -15.75
CA ALA A 8 -23.91 8.92 -16.12
C ALA A 8 -24.55 7.52 -16.26
N GLY A 9 -24.16 6.56 -15.41
CA GLY A 9 -24.67 5.19 -15.41
C GLY A 9 -23.98 4.27 -16.41
N ALA A 10 -22.97 4.76 -17.14
CA ALA A 10 -22.10 3.94 -17.96
C ALA A 10 -20.80 3.65 -17.20
N GLU A 11 -20.59 2.37 -16.87
CA GLU A 11 -19.35 1.90 -16.24
C GLU A 11 -18.33 1.50 -17.31
N THR A 12 -17.11 2.01 -17.18
CA THR A 12 -15.96 1.62 -18.02
C THR A 12 -14.86 1.04 -17.16
N GLU A 13 -14.43 -0.17 -17.51
CA GLU A 13 -13.25 -0.81 -16.93
C GLU A 13 -11.99 -0.41 -17.72
N MET A 14 -10.95 0.01 -17.00
CA MET A 14 -9.65 0.33 -17.57
C MET A 14 -8.55 -0.41 -16.83
N ASP A 15 -7.68 -1.11 -17.55
CA ASP A 15 -6.47 -1.66 -16.95
C ASP A 15 -5.51 -0.54 -16.58
N ALA A 16 -4.99 -0.62 -15.36
CA ALA A 16 -4.07 0.35 -14.78
C ALA A 16 -3.07 -0.36 -13.88
N ARG A 17 -1.95 0.30 -13.57
CA ARG A 17 -1.07 -0.21 -12.51
C ARG A 17 -1.66 0.16 -11.13
N PRO A 18 -1.32 -0.57 -10.06
CA PRO A 18 -1.80 -0.26 -8.72
C PRO A 18 -1.45 1.16 -8.27
N SER A 19 -0.25 1.66 -8.60
CA SER A 19 0.19 3.02 -8.27
C SER A 19 -0.72 4.10 -8.87
N ASP A 20 -1.13 3.94 -10.13
CA ASP A 20 -1.95 4.91 -10.85
C ASP A 20 -3.39 4.89 -10.30
N SER A 21 -3.90 3.69 -9.99
CA SER A 21 -5.21 3.46 -9.38
C SER A 21 -5.33 4.13 -8.01
N LEU A 22 -4.29 3.96 -7.16
CA LEU A 22 -4.21 4.58 -5.83
C LEU A 22 -4.15 6.11 -5.91
N CYS A 23 -3.31 6.66 -6.78
CA CYS A 23 -3.21 8.10 -6.98
C CYS A 23 -4.55 8.72 -7.35
N ILE A 24 -5.31 8.09 -8.25
CA ILE A 24 -6.63 8.57 -8.66
C ILE A 24 -7.60 8.49 -7.48
N ALA A 25 -7.67 7.35 -6.79
CA ALA A 25 -8.58 7.17 -5.66
C ALA A 25 -8.34 8.17 -4.52
N VAL A 26 -7.07 8.43 -4.17
CA VAL A 26 -6.70 9.43 -3.15
C VAL A 26 -7.13 10.84 -3.57
N LYS A 27 -6.94 11.20 -4.85
CA LYS A 27 -7.31 12.54 -5.35
C LYS A 27 -8.82 12.76 -5.42
N THR A 28 -9.59 11.72 -5.74
CA THR A 28 -11.04 11.83 -5.94
C THR A 28 -11.85 11.46 -4.71
N GLY A 29 -11.23 10.85 -3.70
CA GLY A 29 -11.94 10.24 -2.57
C GLY A 29 -12.71 8.96 -2.95
N ALA A 30 -12.41 8.37 -4.10
CA ALA A 30 -13.05 7.13 -4.52
C ALA A 30 -12.62 5.96 -3.61
N LYS A 31 -13.54 5.01 -3.41
CA LYS A 31 -13.29 3.81 -2.62
C LYS A 31 -12.32 2.88 -3.34
N ILE A 32 -11.46 2.24 -2.56
CA ILE A 32 -10.52 1.23 -3.05
C ILE A 32 -11.05 -0.13 -2.60
N TYR A 33 -11.13 -1.07 -3.54
CA TYR A 33 -11.48 -2.46 -3.28
C TYR A 33 -10.33 -3.35 -3.75
N VAL A 34 -10.13 -4.46 -3.04
CA VAL A 34 -9.08 -5.44 -3.32
C VAL A 34 -9.75 -6.81 -3.36
N SER A 35 -9.41 -7.63 -4.36
CA SER A 35 -9.96 -8.98 -4.51
C SER A 35 -9.54 -9.87 -3.33
N ASP A 36 -10.47 -10.71 -2.83
CA ASP A 36 -10.22 -11.66 -1.75
C ASP A 36 -9.05 -12.60 -2.06
N GLN A 37 -8.89 -13.01 -3.32
CA GLN A 37 -7.79 -13.87 -3.78
C GLN A 37 -6.41 -13.23 -3.62
N ILE A 38 -6.33 -11.90 -3.50
CA ILE A 38 -5.09 -11.21 -3.18
C ILE A 38 -4.78 -11.43 -1.70
N TYR A 39 -5.77 -11.26 -0.81
CA TYR A 39 -5.58 -11.48 0.63
C TYR A 39 -5.15 -12.90 0.97
N ASP A 40 -5.68 -13.91 0.26
CA ASP A 40 -5.28 -15.32 0.45
C ASP A 40 -3.79 -15.59 0.19
N LYS A 41 -3.11 -14.69 -0.54
CA LYS A 41 -1.69 -14.81 -0.88
C LYS A 41 -0.78 -14.03 0.07
N PHE A 42 -1.34 -13.22 0.96
CA PHE A 42 -0.58 -12.43 1.91
C PHE A 42 -0.81 -12.94 3.34
N GLU A 43 0.23 -12.81 4.16
CA GLU A 43 0.18 -13.16 5.57
C GLU A 43 -0.98 -12.42 6.26
N GLU A 44 -1.62 -13.05 7.26
CA GLU A 44 -2.69 -12.42 8.03
C GLU A 44 -2.31 -11.02 8.47
N ARG A 45 -3.29 -10.10 8.52
CA ARG A 45 -3.07 -8.67 8.79
C ARG A 45 -2.14 -8.41 9.97
N GLU A 46 -2.29 -9.16 11.07
CA GLU A 46 -1.46 -8.99 12.26
C GLU A 46 0.03 -9.34 12.01
N LEU A 47 0.27 -10.38 11.21
CA LEU A 47 1.60 -10.83 10.84
C LEU A 47 2.26 -9.84 9.86
N PHE A 48 1.49 -9.36 8.88
CA PHE A 48 1.92 -8.30 7.98
C PHE A 48 2.28 -7.01 8.73
N GLU A 49 1.44 -6.55 9.67
CA GLU A 49 1.71 -5.34 10.47
C GLU A 49 2.95 -5.50 11.36
N LYS A 50 3.17 -6.69 11.95
CA LYS A 50 4.40 -7.00 12.71
C LYS A 50 5.64 -6.93 11.83
N LYS A 51 5.59 -7.54 10.64
CA LYS A 51 6.69 -7.54 9.67
C LYS A 51 7.00 -6.14 9.16
N LEU A 52 5.99 -5.37 8.79
CA LEU A 52 6.14 -3.98 8.34
C LEU A 52 6.81 -3.09 9.40
N LYS A 53 6.41 -3.23 10.68
CA LYS A 53 7.05 -2.50 11.79
C LYS A 53 8.51 -2.94 11.99
N SER A 54 8.77 -4.24 11.93
CA SER A 54 10.12 -4.79 12.05
C SER A 54 11.05 -4.28 10.94
N ASP A 55 10.59 -4.31 9.70
CA ASP A 55 11.34 -3.87 8.53
C ASP A 55 11.62 -2.36 8.60
N PHE A 56 10.60 -1.56 8.95
CA PHE A 56 10.76 -0.12 9.14
C PHE A 56 11.76 0.22 10.26
N TYR A 57 11.68 -0.47 11.40
CA TYR A 57 12.61 -0.28 12.51
C TYR A 57 14.04 -0.67 12.12
N SER A 58 14.21 -1.74 11.36
CA SER A 58 15.53 -2.19 10.88
C SER A 58 16.13 -1.17 9.91
N MET A 59 15.35 -0.71 8.93
CA MET A 59 15.77 0.37 8.02
C MET A 59 16.12 1.66 8.78
N PHE A 60 15.36 2.00 9.83
CA PHE A 60 15.65 3.16 10.68
C PHE A 60 16.98 3.01 11.41
N LEU A 61 17.24 1.86 12.04
CA LEU A 61 18.51 1.59 12.71
C LEU A 61 19.70 1.57 11.74
N GLU A 62 19.51 1.07 10.52
CA GLU A 62 20.52 1.13 9.47
C GLU A 62 20.79 2.57 8.99
N SER A 63 19.76 3.42 8.98
CA SER A 63 19.88 4.83 8.63
C SER A 63 20.57 5.67 9.71
N ILE A 64 20.59 5.20 10.96
CA ILE A 64 21.31 5.86 12.04
C ILE A 64 22.81 5.49 11.93
N ASN A 65 23.61 6.51 11.62
CA ASN A 65 25.05 6.36 11.53
C ASN A 65 25.62 6.00 12.92
N LYS A 66 26.39 4.91 13.03
CA LYS A 66 26.93 4.35 14.30
C LYS A 66 27.69 5.36 15.17
N ASN A 67 28.10 6.50 14.61
CA ASN A 67 28.80 7.56 15.32
C ASN A 67 27.88 8.45 16.17
N GLU A 68 26.57 8.50 15.91
CA GLU A 68 25.61 9.26 16.74
C GLU A 68 25.15 8.49 17.99
N LEU A 69 25.03 7.16 17.88
CA LEU A 69 24.64 6.28 19.00
C LEU A 69 25.68 6.22 20.14
N LYS A 70 26.93 6.61 19.90
CA LYS A 70 28.01 6.60 20.92
C LYS A 70 28.11 7.88 21.75
N LYS A 71 27.30 8.90 21.47
CA LYS A 71 27.35 10.22 22.13
C LYS A 71 26.12 10.53 23.02
N ALA A 72 25.18 9.60 23.15
CA ALA A 72 24.09 9.64 24.12
C ALA A 72 24.37 8.64 25.25
#